data_AF-A0A2P2BMT7-F1
#
_entry.id   AF-A0A2P2BMT7-F1
#
_cell.length_a   1.000
_cell.length_b   1.000
_cell.length_c   1.000
_cell.angle_alpha   90.00
_cell.angle_beta   90.00
_cell.angle_gamma   90.00
#
_symmetry.space_group_name_H-M   'P 1'
#
loop_
_entity.id
_entity.type
_entity.pdbx_description
1 polymer ?
#
loop_
_entity_poly.entity_id
_entity_poly.type
_entity_poly.pdbx_seq_one_letter_code
_entity_poly.pdbx_strand_id
1 'polypeptide(L)' 'MANNNRKAVPEAKAALNQMKLEIANEIGLANYDTIDKGNLTARQNGYVGGYMTKKLVEMAENQMAGK' A
#
# COMPACT_ATOMS: atom_id res chain seq x y z
N MET A 1 -7.33 24.44 -2.77
CA MET A 1 -5.94 23.93 -2.80
C MET A 1 -5.92 22.65 -3.61
N ALA A 2 -5.12 22.56 -4.67
CA ALA A 2 -5.02 21.33 -5.46
C ALA A 2 -4.25 20.29 -4.62
N ASN A 3 -4.92 19.19 -4.26
CA ASN A 3 -4.32 18.11 -3.48
C ASN A 3 -3.30 17.39 -4.38
N ASN A 4 -2.02 17.77 -4.29
CA ASN A 4 -0.95 17.22 -5.12
C ASN A 4 -0.48 15.87 -4.56
N ASN A 5 -1.38 14.88 -4.54
CA ASN A 5 -1.08 13.51 -4.12
C ASN A 5 -0.34 12.72 -5.23
N ARG A 6 0.69 13.34 -5.82
CA ARG A 6 1.57 12.67 -6.77
C ARG A 6 2.52 11.78 -6.01
N LYS A 7 2.66 10.53 -6.45
CA LYS A 7 3.66 9.62 -5.91
C LYS A 7 5.05 10.19 -6.19
N ALA A 8 5.98 9.95 -5.27
CA ALA A 8 7.37 10.41 -5.41
C ALA A 8 8.02 9.88 -6.71
N VAL A 9 7.66 8.67 -7.10
CA VAL A 9 8.02 8.05 -8.38
C VAL A 9 6.73 7.64 -9.10
N PRO A 10 6.23 8.45 -10.05
CA PRO A 10 4.98 8.18 -10.75
C PRO A 10 4.96 6.82 -11.48
N GLU A 11 6.10 6.37 -11.97
CA GLU A 11 6.29 5.11 -12.70
C GLU A 11 6.01 3.90 -11.82
N ALA A 12 6.27 4.00 -10.51
CA ALA A 12 6.03 2.94 -9.55
C ALA A 12 4.53 2.76 -9.20
N LYS A 13 3.63 3.62 -9.70
CA LYS A 13 2.21 3.62 -9.32
C LYS A 13 1.54 2.26 -9.55
N ALA A 14 1.84 1.58 -10.66
CA ALA A 14 1.28 0.28 -10.96
C ALA A 14 1.74 -0.78 -9.94
N ALA A 15 3.05 -0.86 -9.69
CA ALA A 15 3.64 -1.79 -8.72
C ALA A 15 3.13 -1.53 -7.29
N LEU A 16 3.05 -0.26 -6.87
CA LEU A 16 2.51 0.11 -5.55
C LEU A 16 1.03 -0.24 -5.40
N ASN A 17 0.23 -0.12 -6.47
CA ASN A 17 -1.15 -0.55 -6.44
C ASN A 17 -1.27 -2.07 -6.31
N GLN A 18 -0.44 -2.83 -7.03
CA GLN A 18 -0.41 -4.29 -6.94
C GLN A 18 -0.06 -4.73 -5.51
N MET A 19 1.02 -4.19 -4.94
CA MET A 19 1.43 -4.46 -3.55
C MET A 19 0.32 -4.14 -2.54
N LYS A 20 -0.39 -3.02 -2.73
CA LYS A 20 -1.53 -2.66 -1.86
C LYS A 20 -2.63 -3.73 -1.89
N LEU A 21 -2.93 -4.31 -3.06
CA LEU A 21 -3.94 -5.36 -3.19
C LEU A 21 -3.47 -6.68 -2.55
N GLU A 22 -2.21 -7.04 -2.77
CA GLU A 22 -1.61 -8.23 -2.15
C GLU A 22 -1.65 -8.14 -0.64
N ILE A 23 -1.24 -7.01 -0.06
CA ILE A 23 -1.25 -6.79 1.38
C ILE A 23 -2.68 -6.78 1.93
N ALA A 24 -3.63 -6.16 1.22
CA ALA A 24 -5.02 -6.18 1.63
C ALA A 24 -5.55 -7.62 1.70
N ASN A 25 -5.23 -8.46 0.71
CA ASN A 25 -5.59 -9.87 0.70
C ASN A 25 -4.90 -10.64 1.84
N GLU A 26 -3.62 -10.39 2.11
CA GLU A 26 -2.87 -11.02 3.22
C GLU A 26 -3.49 -10.74 4.59
N ILE A 27 -4.02 -9.54 4.80
CA ILE A 27 -4.66 -9.16 6.07
C ILE A 27 -6.17 -9.48 6.10
N GLY A 28 -6.66 -10.26 5.13
CA GLY A 28 -8.04 -10.76 5.08
C GLY A 28 -9.08 -9.78 4.51
N LEU A 29 -8.65 -8.70 3.85
CA LEU A 29 -9.55 -7.77 3.15
C LEU A 29 -9.68 -8.20 1.68
N ALA A 30 -10.63 -9.10 1.43
CA ALA A 30 -11.00 -9.48 0.07
C ALA A 30 -11.59 -8.30 -0.71
N ASN A 31 -11.38 -8.28 -2.03
CA ASN A 31 -11.98 -7.31 -2.96
C ASN A 31 -11.63 -5.84 -2.62
N TYR A 32 -10.45 -5.59 -2.04
CA TYR A 32 -10.03 -4.24 -1.64
C TYR A 32 -9.93 -3.26 -2.81
N ASP A 33 -9.77 -3.75 -4.03
CA ASP A 33 -9.80 -2.97 -5.26
C ASP A 33 -11.20 -2.39 -5.56
N THR A 34 -12.24 -3.22 -5.43
CA THR A 34 -13.61 -2.92 -5.83
C THR A 34 -14.50 -2.42 -4.69
N ILE A 35 -14.18 -2.77 -3.44
CA ILE A 35 -14.95 -2.31 -2.29
C ILE A 35 -14.84 -0.80 -2.13
N ASP A 36 -15.95 -0.16 -1.75
CA ASP A 36 -15.91 1.22 -1.31
C ASP A 36 -15.14 1.32 0.01
N LYS A 37 -14.05 2.08 0.00
CA LYS A 37 -13.16 2.25 1.16
C LYS A 37 -13.86 3.03 2.28
N GLY A 38 -14.96 3.72 1.99
CA GLY A 38 -15.83 4.34 3.00
C GLY A 38 -16.60 3.33 3.86
N ASN A 39 -16.82 2.11 3.36
CA ASN A 39 -17.45 1.03 4.13
C ASN A 39 -16.46 0.29 5.05
N LEU A 40 -15.16 0.49 4.84
CA LEU A 40 -14.12 -0.06 5.70
C LEU A 40 -13.85 0.87 6.87
N THR A 41 -13.57 0.29 8.04
CA THR A 41 -13.17 1.09 9.20
C THR A 41 -11.85 1.81 8.89
N ALA A 42 -11.68 3.01 9.47
CA ALA A 42 -10.42 3.75 9.36
C ALA A 42 -9.20 2.91 9.77
N ARG A 43 -9.38 2.01 10.76
CA ARG A 43 -8.36 1.05 11.20
C ARG A 43 -7.99 0.04 10.11
N GLN A 44 -8.96 -0.55 9.40
CA GLN A 44 -8.70 -1.50 8.32
C GLN A 44 -7.92 -0.84 7.17
N ASN A 45 -8.38 0.33 6.71
CA ASN A 45 -7.67 1.10 5.70
C ASN A 45 -6.26 1.50 6.17
N GLY A 46 -6.13 1.91 7.42
CA GLY A 46 -4.84 2.23 8.04
C GLY A 46 -3.88 1.04 8.10
N TYR A 47 -4.38 -0.16 8.40
CA TYR A 47 -3.55 -1.37 8.41
C TYR A 47 -2.98 -1.68 7.03
N VAL A 48 -3.77 -1.63 5.96
CA VAL A 48 -3.25 -1.84 4.59
C VAL A 48 -2.09 -0.89 4.29
N GLY A 49 -2.27 0.41 4.54
CA GLY A 49 -1.23 1.41 4.31
C GLY A 49 0.01 1.23 5.20
N GLY A 50 -0.20 0.85 6.46
CA GLY A 50 0.87 0.59 7.42
C GLY A 50 1.72 -0.62 7.03
N TYR A 51 1.10 -1.75 6.68
CA TYR A 51 1.80 -2.92 6.18
C TYR A 51 2.51 -2.65 4.84
N MET A 52 1.90 -1.85 3.95
CA MET A 52 2.55 -1.44 2.70
C MET A 52 3.82 -0.64 2.96
N THR A 53 3.78 0.32 3.88
CA THR A 53 4.97 1.08 4.27
C THR A 53 6.02 0.17 4.88
N LYS A 54 5.62 -0.74 5.78
CA LYS A 54 6.54 -1.68 6.42
C LYS A 54 7.27 -2.57 5.41
N LYS A 55 6.55 -3.20 4.47
CA LYS A 55 7.18 -4.02 3.41
C LYS A 55 8.13 -3.22 2.51
N LEU A 56 7.76 -1.99 2.14
CA LEU A 56 8.63 -1.13 1.34
C LEU A 56 9.92 -0.77 2.08
N VAL A 57 9.83 -0.50 3.38
CA VAL A 57 11.01 -0.25 4.21
C VAL A 57 11.85 -1.51 4.33
N GLU A 58 11.26 -2.67 4.60
CA GLU A 58 11.97 -3.96 4.65
C GLU A 58 12.70 -4.27 3.33
N MET A 59 12.07 -4.03 2.17
CA MET A 59 12.71 -4.18 0.86
C MET A 59 13.91 -3.24 0.70
N ALA A 60 13.76 -1.97 1.10
CA ALA A 60 14.84 -1.01 1.05
C ALA A 60 15.99 -1.38 2.01
N GLU A 61 15.67 -1.85 3.21
CA GLU A 61 16.65 -2.34 4.19
C GLU A 61 17.43 -3.53 3.67
N ASN A 62 16.78 -4.50 3.03
CA ASN A 62 17.45 -5.64 2.39
C ASN A 62 18.38 -5.18 1.26
N GLN A 63 17.91 -4.27 0.40
CA GLN A 63 18.72 -3.71 -0.67
C GLN A 63 19.94 -2.95 -0.12
N MET A 64 19.78 -2.17 0.95
CA MET A 64 20.87 -1.45 1.62
C MET A 64 21.84 -2.41 2.34
N ALA A 65 21.34 -3.54 2.85
CA ALA A 65 22.16 -4.58 3.45
C ALA A 65 22.90 -5.46 2.42
N GLY A 66 22.66 -5.24 1.11
CA GLY A 66 23.26 -6.04 0.04
C GLY A 66 22.75 -7.48 0.00
N LYS A 67 21.51 -7.70 0.47
CA LYS A 67 20.83 -9.00 0.46
C LYS A 67 19.75 -9.07 -0.62
#